data_AF-A0A832RTT2-F1
#
_entry.id   AF-A0A832RTT2-F1
#
_cell.length_a   1.000
_cell.length_b   1.000
_cell.length_c   1.000
_cell.angle_alpha   90.00
_cell.angle_beta   90.00
_cell.angle_gamma   90.00
#
_symmetry.space_group_name_H-M   'P 1'
#
loop_
_entity.id
_entity.type
_entity.pdbx_description
1 polymer ?
#
loop_
_entity_poly.entity_id
_entity_poly.type
_entity_poly.pdbx_seq_one_letter_code
_entity_poly.pdbx_strand_id
1 'polypeptide(L)'
;ENYVLRSEIIDGNYGKHNTVFLEPIALKMGYWGLRGGSEMRHLFTMQAHSMNYKYLTSFALRDVIQKRIDAQEKAEFVTKFDPERWDYYRIEL
;
A
#
# COMPACT_ATOMS: atom_id res chain seq x y z
N GLU A 1 -15.31 1.89 3.37
CA GLU A 1 -14.04 2.48 2.92
C GLU A 1 -14.13 3.97 3.17
N ASN A 2 -13.09 4.57 3.75
CA ASN A 2 -13.09 5.98 4.18
C ASN A 2 -12.02 6.80 3.45
N TYR A 3 -11.56 6.36 2.28
CA TYR A 3 -10.56 7.05 1.46
C TYR A 3 -11.15 7.42 0.10
N VAL A 4 -10.61 8.48 -0.52
CA VAL A 4 -11.02 8.93 -1.85
C VAL A 4 -9.84 8.75 -2.79
N LEU A 5 -10.05 8.00 -3.87
CA LEU A 5 -9.05 7.83 -4.92
C LEU A 5 -9.09 9.01 -5.89
N ARG A 6 -7.92 9.32 -6.47
CA ARG A 6 -7.84 10.26 -7.59
C ARG A 6 -8.63 9.69 -8.78
N SER A 7 -9.25 10.57 -9.56
CA SER A 7 -10.10 10.18 -10.71
C SER A 7 -9.37 9.32 -11.76
N GLU A 8 -8.06 9.46 -11.84
CA GLU A 8 -7.16 8.71 -12.72
C GLU A 8 -6.89 7.25 -12.26
N ILE A 9 -7.26 6.89 -11.02
CA ILE A 9 -7.06 5.55 -10.47
C ILE A 9 -8.32 4.73 -10.68
N ILE A 10 -8.21 3.69 -11.52
CA ILE A 10 -9.29 2.74 -11.75
C ILE A 10 -8.98 1.45 -11.00
N ASP A 11 -9.45 1.38 -9.76
CA ASP A 11 -9.33 0.19 -8.92
C ASP A 11 -10.64 -0.59 -8.90
N GLY A 12 -10.65 -1.81 -9.45
CA GLY A 12 -11.82 -2.67 -9.48
C GLY A 12 -12.32 -3.14 -8.11
N ASN A 13 -11.58 -2.90 -7.03
CA ASN A 13 -12.01 -3.16 -5.66
C ASN A 13 -12.54 -1.93 -4.91
N TYR A 14 -12.40 -0.73 -5.49
CA TYR A 14 -12.93 0.49 -4.88
C TYR A 14 -14.46 0.44 -4.76
N GLY A 15 -14.99 0.76 -3.57
CA GLY A 15 -16.41 0.72 -3.25
C GLY A 15 -16.93 -0.66 -2.85
N LYS A 16 -16.11 -1.72 -2.87
CA LYS A 16 -16.51 -3.07 -2.46
C LYS A 16 -16.34 -3.35 -0.97
N HIS A 17 -15.77 -2.39 -0.22
CA HIS A 17 -15.53 -2.52 1.21
C HIS A 17 -14.63 -3.71 1.59
N ASN A 18 -13.81 -4.18 0.64
CA ASN A 18 -12.90 -5.31 0.81
C ASN A 18 -11.42 -4.87 0.80
N THR A 19 -11.16 -3.57 0.64
CA THR A 19 -9.82 -3.01 0.49
C THR A 19 -9.57 -1.93 1.54
N VAL A 20 -8.44 -2.02 2.23
CA VAL A 20 -7.97 -0.97 3.12
C VAL A 20 -6.88 -0.15 2.43
N PHE A 21 -6.90 1.17 2.64
CA PHE A 21 -5.86 2.05 2.12
C PHE A 21 -4.86 2.38 3.23
N LEU A 22 -3.58 2.06 2.99
CA LEU A 22 -2.47 2.45 3.84
C LEU A 22 -1.96 3.81 3.38
N GLU A 23 -2.20 4.84 4.20
CA GLU A 23 -1.65 6.16 3.94
C GLU A 23 -0.12 6.18 4.07
N PRO A 24 0.57 7.05 3.30
CA PRO A 24 2.02 7.22 3.42
C PRO A 24 2.45 7.53 4.85
N ILE A 25 3.35 6.71 5.38
CA ILE A 25 3.88 6.88 6.73
C ILE A 25 5.09 7.82 6.69
N ALA A 26 4.97 8.98 7.32
CA ALA A 26 6.09 9.85 7.63
C ALA A 26 6.63 9.54 9.03
N LEU A 27 7.95 9.34 9.14
CA LEU A 27 8.63 9.08 10.41
C LEU A 27 9.59 10.21 10.73
N LYS A 28 9.74 10.53 12.02
CA LYS A 28 10.84 11.37 12.48
C LYS A 28 12.17 10.62 12.25
N MET A 29 13.22 11.35 11.89
CA MET A 29 14.53 10.78 11.54
C MET A 29 15.07 9.77 12.55
N GLY A 30 14.88 10.01 13.86
CA GLY A 30 15.33 9.10 14.92
C GLY A 30 14.75 7.68 14.85
N TYR A 31 13.66 7.48 14.10
CA TYR A 31 13.00 6.17 13.94
C TYR A 31 13.32 5.47 12.62
N TRP A 32 14.04 6.13 11.69
CA TRP A 32 14.35 5.55 10.38
C TRP A 32 15.24 4.32 10.48
N GLY A 33 16.27 4.37 11.34
CA GLY A 33 17.20 3.25 11.58
C GLY A 33 16.67 2.19 12.56
N LEU A 34 15.55 2.46 13.23
CA LEU A 34 14.98 1.58 14.26
C LEU A 34 13.80 0.76 13.75
N ARG A 35 13.77 0.47 12.44
CA ARG A 35 12.69 -0.31 11.79
C ARG A 35 11.28 0.27 11.97
N GLY A 36 11.14 1.54 12.37
CA GLY A 36 9.82 2.11 12.68
C GLY A 36 8.83 2.04 11.50
N GLY A 37 9.33 2.18 10.27
CA GLY A 37 8.48 2.14 9.08
C GLY A 37 8.09 0.74 8.63
N SER A 38 8.95 -0.26 8.85
CA SER A 38 8.58 -1.65 8.60
C SER A 38 7.62 -2.15 9.68
N GLU A 39 7.85 -1.76 10.95
CA GLU A 39 7.02 -2.19 12.07
C GLU A 39 5.59 -1.63 11.99
N MET A 40 5.44 -0.32 11.72
CA MET A 40 4.10 0.27 11.57
C MET A 40 3.34 -0.34 10.39
N ARG A 41 4.03 -0.67 9.29
CA ARG A 41 3.40 -1.38 8.17
C ARG A 41 2.98 -2.80 8.55
N HIS A 42 3.83 -3.53 9.27
CA HIS A 42 3.52 -4.87 9.72
C HIS A 42 2.29 -4.88 10.64
N LEU A 43 2.24 -3.98 11.63
CA LEU A 43 1.11 -3.82 12.54
C LEU A 43 -0.18 -3.44 11.77
N PHE A 44 -0.07 -2.54 10.80
CA PHE A 44 -1.21 -2.16 9.96
C PHE A 44 -1.73 -3.36 9.14
N THR A 45 -0.84 -4.12 8.51
CA THR A 45 -1.20 -5.34 7.77
C THR A 45 -1.89 -6.35 8.67
N MET A 46 -1.36 -6.62 9.87
CA MET A 46 -2.00 -7.52 10.85
C MET A 46 -3.39 -7.04 11.24
N GLN A 47 -3.56 -5.74 11.46
CA GLN A 47 -4.87 -5.16 11.77
C GLN A 47 -5.83 -5.24 10.58
N ALA A 48 -5.35 -5.08 9.35
CA ALA A 48 -6.17 -5.23 8.15
C ALA A 48 -6.70 -6.67 8.00
N HIS A 49 -5.86 -7.67 8.27
CA HIS A 49 -6.27 -9.07 8.32
C HIS A 49 -7.32 -9.33 9.40
N SER A 50 -7.12 -8.82 10.62
CA SER A 50 -8.09 -9.03 11.73
C SER A 50 -9.45 -8.39 11.44
N MET A 51 -9.48 -7.36 10.60
CA MET A 51 -10.69 -6.70 10.12
C MET A 51 -11.30 -7.38 8.87
N ASN A 52 -10.77 -8.52 8.42
CA ASN A 52 -11.23 -9.28 7.25
C ASN A 52 -11.18 -8.52 5.91
N TYR A 53 -10.24 -7.58 5.75
CA TYR A 53 -9.94 -7.04 4.43
C TYR A 53 -9.24 -8.08 3.57
N LYS A 54 -9.55 -8.09 2.27
CA LYS A 54 -8.90 -8.98 1.29
C LYS A 54 -7.68 -8.34 0.64
N TYR A 55 -7.68 -7.00 0.59
CA TYR A 55 -6.67 -6.25 -0.11
C TYR A 55 -6.20 -5.06 0.72
N LEU A 56 -4.93 -4.72 0.54
CA LEU A 56 -4.32 -3.49 1.02
C LEU A 56 -3.82 -2.71 -0.19
N THR A 57 -4.13 -1.43 -0.26
CA THR A 57 -3.65 -0.53 -1.32
C THR A 57 -2.88 0.65 -0.75
N SER A 58 -1.91 1.16 -1.50
CA SER A 58 -1.09 2.32 -1.09
C SER A 58 -0.37 2.94 -2.29
N PHE A 59 0.39 4.01 -2.01
CA PHE A 59 1.31 4.62 -2.96
C PHE A 59 2.75 4.35 -2.54
N ALA A 60 3.59 3.96 -3.50
CA ALA A 60 5.02 3.78 -3.28
C ALA A 60 5.84 4.05 -4.55
N LEU A 61 7.14 4.23 -4.39
CA LEU A 61 8.07 4.31 -5.52
C LEU A 61 8.03 3.00 -6.33
N ARG A 62 8.11 3.10 -7.66
CA ARG A 62 8.07 1.96 -8.57
C ARG A 62 9.04 0.85 -8.17
N ASP A 63 10.28 1.21 -7.85
CA ASP A 63 11.32 0.26 -7.45
C ASP A 63 10.99 -0.47 -6.14
N VAL A 64 10.27 0.19 -5.23
CA VAL A 64 9.83 -0.42 -3.98
C VAL A 64 8.71 -1.43 -4.24
N ILE A 65 7.79 -1.12 -5.14
CA ILE A 65 6.70 -2.03 -5.53
C ILE A 65 7.27 -3.22 -6.29
N GLN A 66 8.18 -2.99 -7.25
CA GLN A 66 8.82 -4.06 -8.00
C GLN A 66 9.56 -5.03 -7.08
N LYS A 67 10.32 -4.53 -6.10
CA LYS A 67 10.97 -5.39 -5.10
C LYS A 67 9.99 -6.28 -4.32
N ARG A 68 8.78 -5.79 -4.02
CA ARG A 68 7.75 -6.59 -3.34
C ARG A 68 7.16 -7.67 -4.24
N ILE A 69 6.94 -7.35 -5.51
CA ILE A 69 6.51 -8.31 -6.53
C ILE A 69 7.56 -9.41 -6.67
N ASP A 70 8.83 -9.03 -6.80
CA ASP A 70 9.95 -9.96 -6.96
C ASP A 70 10.16 -10.82 -5.69
N ALA A 71 9.87 -10.26 -4.51
CA ALA A 71 9.87 -10.98 -3.23
C ALA A 71 8.62 -11.86 -3.00
N GLN A 72 7.75 -12.02 -4.01
CA GLN A 72 6.52 -12.82 -3.97
C GLN A 72 5.47 -12.36 -2.93
N GLU A 73 5.46 -11.07 -2.55
CA GLU A 73 4.49 -10.52 -1.58
C GLU A 73 3.05 -10.31 -2.14
N LYS A 74 2.59 -11.13 -3.11
CA LYS A 74 1.30 -10.98 -3.81
C LYS A 74 0.94 -9.54 -4.19
N ALA A 75 1.96 -8.75 -4.52
CA ALA A 75 1.81 -7.35 -4.87
C ALA A 75 1.52 -7.20 -6.37
N GLU A 76 0.79 -6.16 -6.76
CA GLU A 76 0.54 -5.81 -8.16
C GLU A 76 0.40 -4.31 -8.36
N PHE A 77 0.78 -3.84 -9.55
CA PHE A 77 0.53 -2.46 -9.96
C PHE A 77 -0.92 -2.31 -10.40
N VAL A 78 -1.63 -1.36 -9.79
CA VAL A 78 -3.00 -1.01 -10.20
C VAL A 78 -2.99 0.21 -11.12
N THR A 79 -2.19 1.22 -10.81
CA THR A 79 -2.02 2.40 -11.69
C THR A 79 -0.57 2.88 -11.64
N LYS A 80 0.05 2.94 -12.82
CA LYS A 80 1.41 3.47 -13.01
C LYS A 80 1.31 4.92 -13.44
N PHE A 81 2.00 5.81 -12.73
CA PHE A 81 2.15 7.21 -13.09
C PHE A 81 3.50 7.43 -13.78
N ASP A 82 3.65 8.56 -14.48
CA ASP A 82 4.90 8.93 -15.15
C ASP A 82 6.11 8.95 -14.18
N PRO A 83 7.34 8.75 -14.68
CA PRO A 83 8.47 8.09 -13.99
C PRO A 83 9.00 8.74 -12.71
N GLU A 84 8.51 9.92 -12.33
CA GLU A 84 8.92 10.65 -11.12
C GLU A 84 7.92 10.53 -9.96
N ARG A 85 6.80 9.83 -10.16
CA ARG A 85 5.69 9.76 -9.18
C ARG A 85 5.62 8.43 -8.43
N TRP A 86 4.87 8.44 -7.33
CA TRP A 86 4.51 7.25 -6.57
C TRP A 86 3.39 6.50 -7.29
N ASP A 87 3.64 5.24 -7.64
CA ASP A 87 2.68 4.34 -8.27
C ASP A 87 1.65 3.83 -7.25
N TYR A 88 0.43 3.60 -7.70
CA TYR A 88 -0.64 3.00 -6.90
C TYR A 88 -0.61 1.49 -7.07
N TYR A 89 -0.52 0.77 -5.96
CA TYR A 89 -0.35 -0.68 -5.93
C TYR A 89 -1.30 -1.33 -4.93
N ARG A 90 -1.46 -2.65 -5.09
CA ARG A 90 -2.28 -3.51 -4.24
C ARG A 90 -1.48 -4.71 -3.76
N ILE A 91 -1.80 -5.18 -2.55
CA ILE A 91 -1.35 -6.44 -1.96
C ILE A 91 -2.60 -7.24 -1.61
N GLU A 92 -2.60 -8.53 -1.95
CA GLU A 92 -3.55 -9.48 -1.38
C GLU A 92 -3.10 -9.86 0.03
N LEU A 93 -3.98 -9.62 1.01
CA LEU A 93 -3.78 -9.95 2.42
C LEU A 93 -3.96 -11.47 2.61
#